data_AF-A0A7C6PFT1-F1
#
_entry.id   AF-A0A7C6PFT1-F1
#
_cell.length_a   1.000
_cell.length_b   1.000
_cell.length_c   1.000
_cell.angle_alpha   90.00
_cell.angle_beta   90.00
_cell.angle_gamma   90.00
#
_symmetry.space_group_name_H-M   'P 1'
#
loop_
_entity.id
_entity.type
_entity.pdbx_description
1 polymer ?
#
loop_
_entity_poly.entity_id
_entity_poly.type
_entity_poly.pdbx_seq_one_letter_code
_entity_poly.pdbx_strand_id
1 'polypeptide(L)'
;MVEVDGMIALIESCRREMQAMLPADEFSSLSSKTRREYRQLGRTLLKRSRYAEGGVVEVLNDTRRPTTFYKRLAALRYCLYADLVEHLGYLHSALTVRPVDRLRITAIHTQLQQQRELLHEFETARQSGHTGERHKRVSKRQALRGLPGDWREQLYQRAANGKYADAILVAALTGCRPEELRRGVLICRVDNPRSGMGEIRFEIDGAKVKTYQGQPHRLISYGSTDSHPLLLALITRLAEQRELLVRIDNPANFTVEVRRLARSLWPKHKQAITAYCLRHQWSADMKLLGDADSVSQGLGHVSAKTRRNYGQANQASSRHALRPIAIEAERPVRPANAKVSLHRAASSKVSTP
;
A
#
# COMPACT_ATOMS: atom_id res chain seq x y z
N MET A 1 34.64 -11.65 37.22
CA MET A 1 33.59 -11.22 38.18
C MET A 1 32.94 -10.00 37.54
N VAL A 2 31.68 -10.05 37.09
CA VAL A 2 31.02 -8.85 36.54
C VAL A 2 30.76 -7.92 37.72
N GLU A 3 31.48 -6.80 37.80
CA GLU A 3 31.23 -5.79 38.82
C GLU A 3 29.82 -5.25 38.66
N VAL A 4 29.05 -5.24 39.76
CA VAL A 4 27.65 -4.80 39.79
C VAL A 4 27.50 -3.38 39.24
N ASP A 5 28.48 -2.52 39.55
CA ASP A 5 28.54 -1.13 39.08
C ASP A 5 28.76 -1.05 37.56
N GLY A 6 29.60 -1.93 36.99
CA GLY A 6 29.82 -2.03 35.54
C GLY A 6 28.56 -2.45 34.78
N MET A 7 27.75 -3.33 35.37
CA MET A 7 26.49 -3.77 34.77
C MET A 7 25.41 -2.68 34.82
N ILE A 8 25.30 -1.93 35.93
CA ILE A 8 24.38 -0.79 36.04
C ILE A 8 24.75 0.28 35.01
N ALA A 9 26.03 0.64 34.91
CA ALA A 9 26.51 1.62 33.94
C ALA A 9 26.20 1.20 32.48
N LEU A 10 26.34 -0.08 32.15
CA LEU A 10 26.01 -0.61 30.83
C LEU A 10 24.50 -0.49 30.53
N ILE A 11 23.64 -0.86 31.48
CA ILE A 11 22.18 -0.74 31.36
C ILE A 11 21.77 0.72 31.15
N GLU A 12 22.35 1.63 31.93
CA GLU A 12 22.08 3.06 31.81
C GLU A 12 22.55 3.62 30.47
N SER A 13 23.71 3.18 29.95
CA SER A 13 24.18 3.54 28.60
C SER A 13 23.18 3.09 27.54
N CYS A 14 22.81 1.81 27.53
CA CYS A 14 21.86 1.28 26.55
C CYS A 14 20.50 2.00 26.63
N ARG A 15 20.01 2.31 27.83
CA ARG A 15 18.77 3.07 28.03
C ARG A 15 18.89 4.50 27.49
N ARG A 16 19.99 5.21 27.76
CA ARG A 16 20.21 6.59 27.27
C ARG A 16 20.28 6.65 25.76
N GLU A 17 21.08 5.78 25.15
CA GLU A 17 21.19 5.68 23.68
C GLU A 17 19.83 5.38 23.05
N MET A 18 19.06 4.46 23.66
CA MET A 18 17.73 4.14 23.17
C MET A 18 16.74 5.30 23.36
N GLN A 19 16.78 6.00 24.49
CA GLN A 19 15.95 7.21 24.71
C GLN A 19 16.27 8.32 23.70
N ALA A 20 17.55 8.53 23.38
CA ALA A 20 17.96 9.49 22.34
C ALA A 20 17.41 9.13 20.94
N MET A 21 17.15 7.85 20.68
CA MET A 21 16.57 7.36 19.42
C MET A 21 15.04 7.34 19.38
N LEU A 22 14.38 7.49 20.53
CA LEU A 22 12.93 7.38 20.70
C LEU A 22 12.30 8.77 20.77
N PRO A 23 11.38 9.13 19.86
CA PRO A 23 10.28 9.98 20.26
C PRO A 23 9.45 9.19 21.27
N ALA A 24 9.23 9.74 22.47
CA ALA A 24 8.23 9.22 23.39
C ALA A 24 6.92 8.99 22.59
N ASP A 25 6.32 7.80 22.72
CA ASP A 25 5.04 7.39 22.13
C ASP A 25 5.01 6.81 20.70
N GLU A 26 6.13 6.66 19.98
CA GLU A 26 6.07 6.20 18.58
C GLU A 26 5.64 4.71 18.43
N PHE A 27 6.03 3.83 19.36
CA PHE A 27 5.79 2.38 19.24
C PHE A 27 4.49 1.87 19.88
N SER A 28 3.95 2.59 20.86
CA SER A 28 2.66 2.28 21.48
C SER A 28 1.53 2.36 20.46
N SER A 29 1.62 3.31 19.52
CA SER A 29 0.68 3.51 18.42
C SER A 29 0.76 2.47 17.28
N LEU A 30 1.81 1.64 17.24
CA LEU A 30 1.97 0.62 16.18
C LEU A 30 0.99 -0.55 16.36
N SER A 31 0.35 -0.95 15.26
CA SER A 31 -0.49 -2.16 15.24
C SER A 31 0.33 -3.43 15.53
N SER A 32 -0.31 -4.45 16.11
CA SER A 32 0.32 -5.74 16.39
C SER A 32 0.93 -6.39 15.15
N LYS A 33 0.33 -6.19 13.97
CA LYS A 33 0.87 -6.66 12.70
C LYS A 33 2.19 -5.95 12.35
N THR A 34 2.22 -4.63 12.46
CA THR A 34 3.43 -3.83 12.17
C THR A 34 4.57 -4.19 13.11
N ARG A 35 4.29 -4.39 14.41
CA ARG A 35 5.27 -4.84 15.39
C ARG A 35 5.91 -6.18 14.98
N ARG A 36 5.11 -7.18 14.59
CA ARG A 36 5.63 -8.47 14.11
C ARG A 36 6.48 -8.34 12.85
N GLU A 37 6.02 -7.57 11.86
CA GLU A 37 6.76 -7.34 10.62
C GLU A 37 8.11 -6.63 10.87
N TYR A 38 8.11 -5.63 11.75
CA TYR A 38 9.33 -4.90 12.12
C TYR A 38 10.31 -5.79 12.88
N ARG A 39 9.82 -6.59 13.83
CA ARG A 39 10.64 -7.57 14.56
C ARG A 39 11.30 -8.56 13.59
N GLN A 40 10.54 -9.13 12.66
CA GLN A 40 11.05 -10.10 11.69
C GLN A 40 12.08 -9.46 10.74
N LEU A 41 11.77 -8.28 10.19
CA LEU A 41 12.66 -7.57 9.29
C LEU A 41 13.95 -7.15 10.02
N GLY A 42 13.84 -6.57 11.21
CA GLY A 42 14.99 -6.16 12.03
C GLY A 42 15.93 -7.32 12.34
N ARG A 43 15.40 -8.48 12.78
CA ARG A 43 16.18 -9.70 13.00
C ARG A 43 16.89 -10.18 11.73
N THR A 44 16.23 -10.08 10.58
CA THR A 44 16.83 -10.44 9.29
C THR A 44 17.99 -9.50 8.95
N LEU A 45 17.84 -8.20 9.20
CA LEU A 45 18.89 -7.21 8.95
C LEU A 45 20.10 -7.44 9.88
N LEU A 46 19.86 -7.67 11.18
CA LEU A 46 20.91 -7.99 12.15
C LEU A 46 21.64 -9.29 11.84
N LYS A 47 20.92 -10.32 11.36
CA LYS A 47 21.57 -11.57 10.93
C LYS A 47 22.49 -11.32 9.73
N ARG A 48 22.06 -10.49 8.78
CA ARG A 48 22.85 -10.16 7.60
C ARG A 48 24.06 -9.29 7.92
N SER A 49 23.94 -8.36 8.86
CA SER A 49 25.05 -7.44 9.19
C SER A 49 26.26 -8.17 9.78
N ARG A 50 26.05 -9.33 10.41
CA ARG A 50 27.15 -10.19 10.92
C ARG A 50 28.12 -10.69 9.84
N TYR A 51 27.68 -10.71 8.58
CA TYR A 51 28.47 -11.21 7.45
C TYR A 51 28.80 -10.11 6.44
N ALA A 52 28.39 -8.87 6.71
CA ALA A 52 28.64 -7.73 5.85
C ALA A 52 29.85 -6.96 6.39
N GLU A 53 30.81 -6.64 5.53
CA GLU A 53 32.03 -5.91 5.94
C GLU A 53 31.69 -4.53 6.51
N GLY A 54 30.68 -3.85 5.96
CA GLY A 54 30.17 -2.57 6.44
C GLY A 54 29.01 -2.68 7.44
N GLY A 55 28.80 -3.86 8.03
CA GLY A 55 27.87 -4.07 9.14
C GLY A 55 26.43 -3.62 8.88
N VAL A 56 25.83 -2.96 9.87
CA VAL A 56 24.45 -2.45 9.78
C VAL A 56 24.30 -1.38 8.69
N VAL A 57 25.30 -0.50 8.53
CA VAL A 57 25.26 0.61 7.57
C VAL A 57 25.10 0.07 6.14
N GLU A 58 25.91 -0.94 5.78
CA GLU A 58 25.87 -1.58 4.47
C GLU A 58 24.50 -2.25 4.23
N VAL A 59 24.04 -3.08 5.17
CA VAL A 59 22.78 -3.84 5.01
C VAL A 59 21.56 -2.91 4.92
N LEU A 60 21.56 -1.78 5.62
CA LEU A 60 20.51 -0.77 5.48
C LEU A 60 20.55 -0.12 4.09
N ASN A 61 21.74 0.21 3.59
CA ASN A 61 21.96 0.87 2.30
C ASN A 61 21.94 -0.06 1.09
N ASP A 62 21.91 -1.38 1.27
CA ASP A 62 21.71 -2.38 0.22
C ASP A 62 20.28 -2.35 -0.37
N THR A 63 19.92 -1.20 -0.93
CA THR A 63 18.67 -0.94 -1.59
C THR A 63 18.80 0.31 -2.44
N ARG A 64 18.20 0.30 -3.63
CA ARG A 64 18.17 1.46 -4.53
C ARG A 64 16.97 2.39 -4.26
N ARG A 65 16.27 2.20 -3.14
CA ARG A 65 15.00 2.88 -2.82
C ARG A 65 15.07 3.55 -1.43
N PRO A 66 14.97 4.88 -1.35
CA PRO A 66 14.96 5.59 -0.06
C PRO A 66 13.86 5.10 0.89
N THR A 67 12.66 4.79 0.38
CA THR A 67 11.56 4.30 1.21
C THR A 67 11.82 2.93 1.82
N THR A 68 12.59 2.07 1.13
CA THR A 68 13.02 0.78 1.68
C THR A 68 14.05 1.01 2.78
N PHE A 69 15.01 1.91 2.57
CA PHE A 69 15.99 2.30 3.58
C PHE A 69 15.30 2.76 4.87
N TYR A 70 14.39 3.74 4.79
CA TYR A 70 13.69 4.25 5.98
C TYR A 70 12.77 3.21 6.64
N LYS A 71 12.19 2.29 5.86
CA LYS A 71 11.44 1.14 6.43
C LYS A 71 12.37 0.22 7.21
N ARG A 72 13.55 -0.11 6.65
CA ARG A 72 14.55 -0.95 7.31
C ARG A 72 15.07 -0.28 8.58
N LEU A 73 15.34 1.02 8.53
CA LEU A 73 15.75 1.83 9.67
C LEU A 73 14.68 1.79 10.79
N ALA A 74 13.41 2.03 10.45
CA ALA A 74 12.31 1.96 11.42
C ALA A 74 12.14 0.55 12.02
N ALA A 75 12.28 -0.50 11.21
CA ALA A 75 12.18 -1.89 11.66
C ALA A 75 13.35 -2.28 12.56
N LEU A 76 14.57 -1.88 12.22
CA LEU A 76 15.77 -2.13 13.02
C LEU A 76 15.69 -1.40 14.36
N ARG A 77 15.29 -0.13 14.37
CA ARG A 77 15.05 0.65 15.59
C ARG A 77 14.06 -0.04 16.53
N TYR A 78 12.91 -0.49 15.99
CA TYR A 78 11.93 -1.23 16.79
C TYR A 78 12.48 -2.58 17.29
N CYS A 79 13.27 -3.28 16.48
CA CYS A 79 13.86 -4.55 16.86
C CYS A 79 14.84 -4.37 18.02
N LEU A 80 15.77 -3.42 17.92
CA LEU A 80 16.73 -3.09 18.99
C LEU A 80 16.01 -2.67 20.28
N TYR A 81 14.93 -1.89 20.16
CA TYR A 81 14.09 -1.55 21.30
C TYR A 81 13.50 -2.79 21.99
N ALA A 82 12.87 -3.66 21.19
CA ALA A 82 12.25 -4.88 21.71
C ALA A 82 13.28 -5.83 22.33
N ASP A 83 14.47 -5.96 21.74
CA ASP A 83 15.58 -6.74 22.31
C ASP A 83 16.02 -6.16 23.67
N LEU A 84 16.12 -4.83 23.80
CA LEU A 84 16.57 -4.24 25.07
C LEU A 84 15.57 -4.53 26.19
N VAL A 85 14.28 -4.32 25.91
CA VAL A 85 13.21 -4.61 26.88
C VAL A 85 13.23 -6.10 27.28
N GLU A 86 13.45 -6.99 26.32
CA GLU A 86 13.53 -8.44 26.56
C GLU A 86 14.74 -8.82 27.43
N HIS A 87 15.93 -8.31 27.10
CA HIS A 87 17.16 -8.54 27.88
C HIS A 87 17.04 -8.00 29.31
N LEU A 88 16.45 -6.81 29.50
CA LEU A 88 16.22 -6.25 30.83
C LEU A 88 15.23 -7.08 31.65
N GLY A 89 14.20 -7.64 31.00
CA GLY A 89 13.27 -8.59 31.64
C GLY A 89 13.97 -9.87 32.07
N TYR A 90 14.81 -10.45 31.20
CA TYR A 90 15.61 -11.63 31.54
C TYR A 90 16.62 -11.36 32.66
N LEU A 91 17.25 -10.18 32.67
CA LEU A 91 18.18 -9.81 33.73
C LEU A 91 17.46 -9.70 35.07
N HIS A 92 16.32 -9.01 35.11
CA HIS A 92 15.50 -8.90 36.31
C HIS A 92 15.11 -10.27 36.84
N SER A 93 14.64 -11.17 35.97
CA SER A 93 14.30 -12.55 36.35
C SER A 93 15.51 -13.34 36.86
N ALA A 94 16.69 -13.20 36.24
CA ALA A 94 17.90 -13.90 36.67
C ALA A 94 18.40 -13.41 38.05
N LEU A 95 18.17 -12.15 38.39
CA LEU A 95 18.54 -11.55 39.68
C LEU A 95 17.58 -11.91 40.82
N THR A 96 16.32 -12.24 40.52
CA THR A 96 15.30 -12.58 41.52
C THR A 96 15.30 -14.05 41.92
N VAL A 97 15.78 -14.96 41.06
CA VAL A 97 15.91 -16.38 41.38
C VAL A 97 16.98 -16.62 42.47
N ARG A 98 16.76 -17.62 43.33
CA ARG A 98 17.68 -18.05 44.39
C ARG A 98 17.96 -19.56 44.27
N PRO A 99 19.24 -20.00 44.21
CA PRO A 99 20.44 -19.17 44.12
C PRO A 99 20.49 -18.39 42.80
N VAL A 100 21.23 -17.29 42.79
CA VAL A 100 21.36 -16.41 41.61
C VAL A 100 22.03 -17.16 40.46
N ASP A 101 21.44 -17.09 39.27
CA ASP A 101 21.98 -17.71 38.05
C ASP A 101 23.09 -16.84 37.43
N ARG A 102 24.32 -17.03 37.91
CA ARG A 102 25.50 -16.25 37.48
C ARG A 102 25.86 -16.46 36.01
N LEU A 103 25.62 -17.65 35.46
CA LEU A 103 25.90 -17.96 34.05
C LEU A 103 24.96 -17.17 33.15
N ARG A 104 23.67 -17.15 33.49
CA ARG A 104 22.67 -16.38 32.75
C ARG A 104 22.92 -14.88 32.80
N ILE A 105 23.33 -14.35 33.96
CA ILE A 105 23.72 -12.93 34.09
C ILE A 105 24.90 -12.60 33.17
N THR A 106 25.93 -13.45 33.14
CA THR A 106 27.10 -13.23 32.26
C THR A 106 26.69 -13.23 30.79
N ALA A 107 25.85 -14.17 30.38
CA ALA A 107 25.33 -14.23 29.01
C ALA A 107 24.53 -12.97 28.64
N ILE A 108 23.66 -12.48 29.52
CA ILE A 108 22.88 -11.26 29.30
C ILE A 108 23.79 -10.03 29.22
N HIS A 109 24.83 -9.97 30.05
CA HIS A 109 25.81 -8.89 30.00
C HIS A 109 26.49 -8.82 28.63
N THR A 110 26.95 -9.95 28.07
CA THR A 110 27.52 -10.00 26.72
C THR A 110 26.50 -9.57 25.65
N GLN A 111 25.23 -9.97 25.79
CA GLN A 111 24.16 -9.54 24.87
C GLN A 111 23.93 -8.02 24.92
N LEU A 112 23.97 -7.41 26.10
CA LEU A 112 23.84 -5.95 26.27
C LEU A 112 25.03 -5.19 25.68
N GLN A 113 26.25 -5.72 25.80
CA GLN A 113 27.44 -5.13 25.17
C GLN A 113 27.31 -5.14 23.64
N GLN A 114 26.97 -6.29 23.06
CA GLN A 114 26.73 -6.40 21.62
C GLN A 114 25.61 -5.47 21.15
N GLN A 115 24.56 -5.33 21.97
CA GLN A 115 23.45 -4.44 21.66
C GLN A 115 23.86 -2.97 21.62
N ARG A 116 24.77 -2.54 22.49
CA ARG A 116 25.32 -1.17 22.47
C ARG A 116 26.09 -0.88 21.19
N GLU A 117 26.91 -1.83 20.73
CA GLU A 117 27.64 -1.70 19.46
C GLU A 117 26.66 -1.53 18.28
N LEU A 118 25.60 -2.35 18.24
CA LEU A 118 24.56 -2.26 17.22
C LEU A 118 23.78 -0.93 17.28
N LEU A 119 23.54 -0.38 18.46
CA LEU A 119 22.92 0.94 18.63
C LEU A 119 23.82 2.04 18.05
N HIS A 120 25.13 1.97 18.28
CA HIS A 120 26.08 2.91 17.69
C HIS A 120 26.09 2.83 16.16
N GLU A 121 26.18 1.62 15.58
CA GLU A 121 26.11 1.46 14.12
C GLU A 121 24.78 1.94 13.53
N PHE A 122 23.67 1.70 14.23
CA PHE A 122 22.37 2.21 13.84
C PHE A 122 22.34 3.73 13.79
N GLU A 123 22.91 4.40 14.79
CA GLU A 123 22.94 5.87 14.85
C GLU A 123 23.77 6.45 13.71
N THR A 124 24.93 5.86 13.44
CA THR A 124 25.77 6.22 12.29
C THR A 124 24.96 6.09 10.99
N ALA A 125 24.29 4.97 10.77
CA ALA A 125 23.45 4.76 9.59
C ALA A 125 22.29 5.77 9.51
N ARG A 126 21.67 6.10 10.64
CA ARG A 126 20.59 7.09 10.73
C ARG A 126 21.06 8.49 10.31
N GLN A 127 22.23 8.89 10.78
CA GLN A 127 22.83 10.20 10.49
C GLN A 127 23.31 10.30 9.04
N SER A 128 23.98 9.28 8.52
CA SER A 128 24.41 9.25 7.12
C SER A 128 23.23 9.17 6.14
N GLY A 129 22.11 8.61 6.57
CA GLY A 129 20.91 8.46 5.75
C GLY A 129 21.12 7.51 4.57
N HIS A 130 20.25 7.61 3.57
CA HIS A 130 20.32 6.77 2.37
C HIS A 130 21.36 7.30 1.39
N THR A 131 22.47 6.56 1.25
CA THR A 131 23.63 6.91 0.41
C THR A 131 23.67 6.17 -0.93
N GLY A 132 22.86 5.12 -1.09
CA GLY A 132 22.84 4.31 -2.32
C GLY A 132 22.30 5.04 -3.56
N GLU A 133 22.71 4.57 -4.74
CA GLU A 133 22.21 5.09 -6.02
C GLU A 133 20.69 4.95 -6.15
N ARG A 134 20.04 6.06 -6.50
CA ARG A 134 18.58 6.14 -6.58
C ARG A 134 18.10 5.76 -7.98
N HIS A 135 17.34 4.68 -8.08
CA HIS A 135 16.60 4.43 -9.32
C HIS A 135 15.34 5.29 -9.41
N LYS A 136 15.12 5.87 -10.59
CA LYS A 136 13.83 6.49 -10.93
C LYS A 136 12.73 5.43 -10.78
N ARG A 137 11.66 5.82 -10.08
CA ARG A 137 10.49 4.94 -9.89
C ARG A 137 9.82 4.67 -11.23
N VAL A 138 9.84 3.42 -11.65
CA VAL A 138 9.02 2.94 -12.78
C VAL A 138 7.58 2.84 -12.31
N SER A 139 6.72 3.72 -12.83
CA SER A 139 5.29 3.68 -12.56
C SER A 139 4.61 2.67 -13.47
N LYS A 140 3.64 1.91 -12.95
CA LYS A 140 2.83 0.97 -13.74
C LYS A 140 2.11 1.65 -14.91
N ARG A 141 1.89 2.97 -14.84
CA ARG A 141 1.34 3.77 -15.97
C ARG A 141 2.22 3.73 -17.22
N GLN A 142 3.52 3.44 -17.09
CA GLN A 142 4.42 3.31 -18.24
C GLN A 142 4.08 2.09 -19.09
N ALA A 143 3.42 1.08 -18.51
CA ALA A 143 2.95 -0.09 -19.25
C ALA A 143 1.82 0.25 -20.24
N LEU A 144 1.17 1.41 -20.13
CA LEU A 144 0.19 1.85 -21.13
C LEU A 144 0.85 2.30 -22.44
N ARG A 145 2.12 2.72 -22.39
CA ARG A 145 2.82 3.25 -23.57
C ARG A 145 3.07 2.13 -24.58
N GLY A 146 2.58 2.32 -25.80
CA GLY A 146 2.78 1.37 -26.91
C GLY A 146 1.81 0.19 -26.90
N LEU A 147 0.76 0.23 -26.09
CA LEU A 147 -0.38 -0.68 -26.26
C LEU A 147 -1.28 -0.19 -27.40
N PRO A 148 -2.00 -1.11 -28.08
CA PRO A 148 -3.07 -0.74 -29.02
C PRO A 148 -4.14 0.14 -28.36
N GLY A 149 -4.82 0.98 -29.14
CA GLY A 149 -5.87 1.86 -28.63
C GLY A 149 -7.07 1.11 -28.02
N ASP A 150 -7.28 -0.13 -28.44
CA ASP A 150 -8.35 -1.08 -28.08
C ASP A 150 -7.82 -2.25 -27.22
N TRP A 151 -6.71 -2.06 -26.50
CA TRP A 151 -6.07 -3.15 -25.76
C TRP A 151 -6.97 -3.75 -24.67
N ARG A 152 -7.90 -2.99 -24.08
CA ARG A 152 -8.80 -3.50 -23.04
C ARG A 152 -9.81 -4.49 -23.63
N GLU A 153 -10.28 -4.18 -24.83
CA GLU A 153 -11.21 -4.96 -25.64
C GLU A 153 -10.54 -6.26 -26.05
N GLN A 154 -9.33 -6.19 -26.61
CA GLN A 154 -8.54 -7.38 -26.95
C GLN A 154 -8.27 -8.26 -25.71
N LEU A 155 -7.94 -7.65 -24.57
CA LEU A 155 -7.74 -8.37 -23.31
C LEU A 155 -9.02 -9.09 -22.85
N TYR A 156 -10.16 -8.40 -22.89
CA TYR A 156 -11.45 -8.98 -22.53
C TYR A 156 -11.86 -10.10 -23.47
N GLN A 157 -11.76 -9.89 -24.79
CA GLN A 157 -12.06 -10.92 -25.80
C GLN A 157 -11.21 -12.19 -25.56
N ARG A 158 -9.91 -12.03 -25.29
CA ARG A 158 -9.01 -13.14 -24.97
C ARG A 158 -9.39 -13.87 -23.69
N ALA A 159 -10.06 -13.18 -22.77
CA ALA A 159 -10.51 -13.69 -21.48
C ALA A 159 -11.96 -14.19 -21.48
N ALA A 160 -12.74 -14.01 -22.54
CA ALA A 160 -14.20 -14.09 -22.53
C ALA A 160 -14.77 -15.42 -21.98
N ASN A 161 -14.04 -16.52 -22.18
CA ASN A 161 -14.41 -17.88 -21.74
C ASN A 161 -13.70 -18.30 -20.45
N GLY A 162 -12.91 -17.42 -19.82
CA GLY A 162 -12.14 -17.70 -18.62
C GLY A 162 -12.86 -17.27 -17.34
N LYS A 163 -12.43 -17.86 -16.20
CA LYS A 163 -12.97 -17.57 -14.85
C LYS A 163 -13.02 -16.07 -14.50
N TYR A 164 -12.11 -15.27 -15.05
CA TYR A 164 -11.97 -13.85 -14.72
C TYR A 164 -12.55 -12.90 -15.79
N ALA A 165 -13.34 -13.39 -16.75
CA ALA A 165 -13.91 -12.58 -17.83
C ALA A 165 -14.66 -11.34 -17.29
N ASP A 166 -15.65 -11.56 -16.41
CA ASP A 166 -16.48 -10.49 -15.85
C ASP A 166 -15.65 -9.56 -14.96
N ALA A 167 -14.69 -10.11 -14.20
CA ALA A 167 -13.79 -9.30 -13.38
C ALA A 167 -12.88 -8.37 -14.21
N ILE A 168 -12.41 -8.84 -15.38
CA ILE A 168 -11.65 -8.00 -16.32
C ILE A 168 -12.54 -6.90 -16.89
N LEU A 169 -13.77 -7.24 -17.26
CA LEU A 169 -14.76 -6.30 -17.79
C LEU A 169 -15.05 -5.18 -16.79
N VAL A 170 -15.38 -5.54 -15.55
CA VAL A 170 -15.63 -4.59 -14.46
C VAL A 170 -14.40 -3.75 -14.16
N ALA A 171 -13.20 -4.35 -14.10
CA ALA A 171 -11.97 -3.60 -13.85
C ALA A 171 -11.64 -2.61 -14.98
N ALA A 172 -11.94 -2.98 -16.23
CA ALA A 172 -11.74 -2.12 -17.40
C ALA A 172 -12.69 -0.92 -17.41
N LEU A 173 -13.96 -1.14 -17.03
CA LEU A 173 -15.02 -0.13 -17.00
C LEU A 173 -14.95 0.76 -15.76
N THR A 174 -14.47 0.30 -14.61
CA THR A 174 -14.53 1.09 -13.36
C THR A 174 -13.17 1.52 -12.83
N GLY A 175 -12.10 0.89 -13.30
CA GLY A 175 -10.78 1.03 -12.70
C GLY A 175 -10.72 0.58 -11.24
N CYS A 176 -11.65 -0.25 -10.75
CA CYS A 176 -11.63 -0.76 -9.38
C CYS A 176 -10.32 -1.52 -9.05
N ARG A 177 -9.96 -1.56 -7.77
CA ARG A 177 -8.80 -2.34 -7.31
C ARG A 177 -9.14 -3.83 -7.29
N PRO A 178 -8.16 -4.72 -7.49
CA PRO A 178 -8.35 -6.15 -7.23
C PRO A 178 -8.94 -6.45 -5.84
N GLU A 179 -8.55 -5.69 -4.81
CA GLU A 179 -9.11 -5.85 -3.47
C GLU A 179 -10.57 -5.38 -3.34
N GLU A 180 -11.04 -4.49 -4.23
CA GLU A 180 -12.45 -4.06 -4.31
C GLU A 180 -13.27 -5.14 -5.02
N LEU A 181 -12.76 -5.70 -6.12
CA LEU A 181 -13.35 -6.90 -6.76
C LEU A 181 -13.45 -8.09 -5.81
N ARG A 182 -12.52 -8.25 -4.85
CA ARG A 182 -12.62 -9.32 -3.85
C ARG A 182 -13.81 -9.14 -2.91
N ARG A 183 -14.17 -7.89 -2.59
CA ARG A 183 -15.36 -7.60 -1.78
C ARG A 183 -16.63 -7.79 -2.61
N GLY A 184 -16.56 -7.47 -3.90
CA GLY A 184 -17.66 -7.54 -4.83
C GLY A 184 -17.90 -6.17 -5.44
N VAL A 185 -18.33 -6.16 -6.70
CA VAL A 185 -18.87 -4.99 -7.37
C VAL A 185 -20.27 -5.37 -7.83
N LEU A 186 -21.27 -4.67 -7.31
CA LEU A 186 -22.66 -4.83 -7.73
C LEU A 186 -22.90 -3.98 -8.96
N ILE A 187 -23.58 -4.54 -9.95
CA ILE A 187 -23.88 -3.90 -11.22
C ILE A 187 -25.39 -3.94 -11.40
N CYS A 188 -26.04 -2.80 -11.51
CA CYS A 188 -27.50 -2.72 -11.61
C CYS A 188 -27.91 -1.98 -12.87
N ARG A 189 -28.99 -2.43 -13.50
CA ARG A 189 -29.76 -1.61 -14.43
C ARG A 189 -30.65 -0.68 -13.61
N VAL A 190 -30.50 0.62 -13.83
CA VAL A 190 -31.29 1.65 -13.14
C VAL A 190 -32.04 2.46 -14.17
N ASP A 191 -33.36 2.53 -14.04
CA ASP A 191 -34.15 3.46 -14.83
C ASP A 191 -33.94 4.86 -14.25
N ASN A 192 -33.50 5.83 -15.07
CA ASN A 192 -33.41 7.20 -14.63
C ASN A 192 -34.71 7.95 -15.01
N PRO A 193 -35.60 8.25 -14.05
CA PRO A 193 -36.89 8.87 -14.35
C PRO A 193 -36.75 10.31 -14.88
N ARG A 194 -35.59 10.96 -14.63
CA ARG A 194 -35.35 12.35 -15.03
C ARG A 194 -34.82 12.49 -16.46
N SER A 195 -34.06 11.51 -16.94
CA SER A 195 -33.54 11.51 -18.32
C SER A 195 -34.39 10.67 -19.27
N GLY A 196 -35.25 9.79 -18.75
CA GLY A 196 -35.98 8.80 -19.54
C GLY A 196 -35.07 7.73 -20.16
N MET A 197 -33.78 7.72 -19.82
CA MET A 197 -32.78 6.80 -20.33
C MET A 197 -32.33 5.84 -19.22
N GLY A 198 -32.13 4.57 -19.56
CA GLY A 198 -31.57 3.60 -18.63
C GLY A 198 -30.09 3.88 -18.34
N GLU A 199 -29.63 3.43 -17.18
CA GLU A 199 -28.24 3.51 -16.75
C GLU A 199 -27.73 2.13 -16.32
N ILE A 200 -26.44 1.89 -16.53
CA ILE A 200 -25.71 0.78 -15.92
C ILE A 200 -24.86 1.36 -14.78
N ARG A 201 -25.26 1.06 -13.54
CA ARG A 201 -24.63 1.56 -12.32
C ARG A 201 -23.71 0.50 -11.72
N PHE A 202 -22.51 0.90 -11.34
CA PHE A 202 -21.55 0.09 -10.60
C PHE A 202 -21.43 0.61 -9.18
N GLU A 203 -21.70 -0.25 -8.20
CA GLU A 203 -21.54 0.05 -6.78
C GLU A 203 -20.27 -0.62 -6.23
N ILE A 204 -19.39 0.18 -5.63
CA ILE A 204 -18.05 -0.28 -5.28
C ILE A 204 -17.64 0.12 -3.86
N ASP A 205 -17.49 -0.88 -3.00
CA ASP A 205 -16.95 -0.71 -1.66
C ASP A 205 -15.43 -0.54 -1.65
N GLY A 206 -14.95 0.49 -0.97
CA GLY A 206 -13.54 0.87 -0.94
C GLY A 206 -12.67 -0.05 -0.09
N ALA A 207 -11.64 -0.66 -0.69
CA ALA A 207 -10.78 -1.62 0.01
C ALA A 207 -9.77 -1.02 1.01
N LYS A 208 -9.38 0.25 0.84
CA LYS A 208 -8.31 0.92 1.63
C LYS A 208 -8.85 2.13 2.38
N VAL A 209 -9.86 1.89 3.21
CA VAL A 209 -10.58 2.92 3.95
C VAL A 209 -10.04 2.98 5.37
N LYS A 210 -9.73 4.19 5.82
CA LYS A 210 -9.41 4.54 7.20
C LYS A 210 -10.25 5.76 7.58
N THR A 211 -10.17 6.21 8.84
CA THR A 211 -10.87 7.38 9.36
C THR A 211 -10.80 8.58 8.40
N TYR A 212 -9.61 8.90 7.87
CA TYR A 212 -9.39 10.06 7.00
C TYR A 212 -8.82 9.71 5.60
N GLN A 213 -8.92 8.44 5.19
CA GLN A 213 -8.35 7.97 3.92
C GLN A 213 -9.31 7.03 3.20
N GLY A 214 -9.36 7.14 1.87
CA GLY A 214 -10.20 6.30 1.01
C GLY A 214 -11.69 6.67 1.07
N GLN A 215 -12.38 6.39 -0.03
CA GLN A 215 -13.85 6.47 -0.10
C GLN A 215 -14.43 5.14 0.40
N PRO A 216 -15.34 5.12 1.39
CA PRO A 216 -15.98 3.89 1.86
C PRO A 216 -16.86 3.29 0.78
N HIS A 217 -17.70 4.11 0.13
CA HIS A 217 -18.52 3.70 -0.99
C HIS A 217 -18.44 4.69 -2.17
N ARG A 218 -18.66 4.21 -3.39
CA ARG A 218 -18.76 5.03 -4.61
C ARG A 218 -19.58 4.37 -5.70
N LEU A 219 -20.15 5.21 -6.55
CA LEU A 219 -20.95 4.83 -7.71
C LEU A 219 -20.29 5.33 -9.00
N ILE A 220 -20.39 4.54 -10.06
CA ILE A 220 -20.04 4.96 -11.42
C ILE A 220 -21.20 4.53 -12.32
N SER A 221 -21.80 5.46 -13.06
CA SER A 221 -22.89 5.17 -14.00
C SER A 221 -22.46 5.42 -15.44
N TYR A 222 -22.89 4.53 -16.34
CA TYR A 222 -22.83 4.68 -17.78
C TYR A 222 -24.25 4.68 -18.36
N GLY A 223 -24.47 5.37 -19.48
CA GLY A 223 -25.76 5.28 -20.17
C GLY A 223 -25.99 3.87 -20.73
N SER A 224 -27.20 3.32 -20.62
CA SER A 224 -27.50 1.97 -21.12
C SER A 224 -27.42 1.84 -22.64
N THR A 225 -27.36 2.96 -23.36
CA THR A 225 -27.24 3.04 -24.82
C THR A 225 -25.83 3.42 -25.28
N ASP A 226 -24.85 3.50 -24.39
CA ASP A 226 -23.46 3.81 -24.76
C ASP A 226 -22.87 2.64 -25.58
N SER A 227 -22.31 2.99 -26.75
CA SER A 227 -21.83 2.07 -27.78
C SER A 227 -20.43 1.53 -27.51
N HIS A 228 -19.82 1.86 -26.37
CA HIS A 228 -18.51 1.35 -25.99
C HIS A 228 -18.51 -0.20 -26.00
N PRO A 229 -17.59 -0.88 -26.71
CA PRO A 229 -17.62 -2.34 -26.89
C PRO A 229 -17.66 -3.15 -25.58
N LEU A 230 -16.89 -2.73 -24.58
CA LEU A 230 -16.92 -3.35 -23.25
C LEU A 230 -18.27 -3.16 -22.53
N LEU A 231 -18.93 -2.03 -22.71
CA LEU A 231 -20.24 -1.81 -22.09
C LEU A 231 -21.31 -2.65 -22.80
N LEU A 232 -21.27 -2.73 -24.13
CA LEU A 232 -22.13 -3.64 -24.90
C LEU A 232 -21.97 -5.09 -24.44
N ALA A 233 -20.72 -5.55 -24.25
CA ALA A 233 -20.47 -6.89 -23.71
C ALA A 233 -21.06 -7.09 -22.32
N LEU A 234 -21.01 -6.08 -21.45
CA LEU A 234 -21.63 -6.14 -20.12
C LEU A 234 -23.17 -6.15 -20.20
N ILE A 235 -23.75 -5.33 -21.07
CA ILE A 235 -25.20 -5.27 -21.30
C ILE A 235 -25.72 -6.63 -21.75
N THR A 236 -25.00 -7.32 -22.64
CA THR A 236 -25.32 -8.70 -23.05
C THR A 236 -25.27 -9.66 -21.87
N ARG A 237 -24.27 -9.54 -20.97
CA ARG A 237 -24.20 -10.35 -19.74
C ARG A 237 -25.36 -10.06 -18.77
N LEU A 238 -25.86 -8.83 -18.77
CA LEU A 238 -27.01 -8.38 -17.99
C LEU A 238 -28.35 -8.62 -18.70
N ALA A 239 -28.41 -9.25 -19.87
CA ALA A 239 -29.65 -9.33 -20.65
C ALA A 239 -30.79 -10.07 -19.92
N GLU A 240 -30.43 -11.04 -19.08
CA GLU A 240 -31.40 -11.89 -18.35
C GLU A 240 -31.52 -11.51 -16.86
N GLN A 241 -30.75 -10.53 -16.38
CA GLN A 241 -30.65 -10.19 -14.96
C GLN A 241 -30.69 -8.68 -14.75
N ARG A 242 -31.49 -8.21 -13.78
CA ARG A 242 -31.50 -6.78 -13.39
C ARG A 242 -30.21 -6.37 -12.70
N GLU A 243 -29.55 -7.32 -12.03
CA GLU A 243 -28.35 -7.09 -11.24
C GLU A 243 -27.33 -8.22 -11.43
N LEU A 244 -26.04 -7.88 -11.35
CA LEU A 244 -24.93 -8.82 -11.42
C LEU A 244 -23.89 -8.46 -10.35
N LEU A 245 -23.58 -9.42 -9.46
CA LEU A 245 -22.50 -9.27 -8.48
C LEU A 245 -21.22 -9.95 -9.01
N VAL A 246 -20.20 -9.15 -9.30
CA VAL A 246 -18.89 -9.67 -9.74
C VAL A 246 -17.90 -9.69 -8.59
N ARG A 247 -17.40 -10.88 -8.25
CA ARG A 247 -16.44 -11.10 -7.17
C ARG A 247 -15.28 -12.00 -7.59
N ILE A 248 -14.09 -11.77 -7.04
CA ILE A 248 -12.94 -12.67 -7.17
C ILE A 248 -12.51 -13.22 -5.81
N ASP A 249 -11.98 -14.45 -5.77
CA ASP A 249 -11.50 -15.05 -4.52
C ASP A 249 -10.16 -14.45 -4.09
N ASN A 250 -9.22 -14.33 -5.05
CA ASN A 250 -7.84 -13.96 -4.79
C ASN A 250 -7.34 -12.86 -5.76
N PRO A 251 -7.08 -11.63 -5.25
CA PRO A 251 -6.52 -10.51 -6.02
C PRO A 251 -5.19 -10.80 -6.73
N ALA A 252 -4.34 -11.64 -6.13
CA ALA A 252 -3.05 -12.01 -6.71
C ALA A 252 -3.24 -12.91 -7.93
N ASN A 253 -4.10 -13.93 -7.82
CA ASN A 253 -4.41 -14.85 -8.92
C ASN A 253 -5.06 -14.11 -10.09
N PHE A 254 -6.00 -13.21 -9.81
CA PHE A 254 -6.56 -12.32 -10.85
C PHE A 254 -5.49 -11.51 -11.57
N THR A 255 -4.53 -10.95 -10.82
CA THR A 255 -3.45 -10.17 -11.43
C THR A 255 -2.49 -11.06 -12.23
N VAL A 256 -2.23 -12.29 -11.79
CA VAL A 256 -1.43 -13.28 -12.54
C VAL A 256 -2.12 -13.63 -13.85
N GLU A 257 -3.43 -13.86 -13.84
CA GLU A 257 -4.19 -14.17 -15.05
C GLU A 257 -4.16 -13.01 -16.05
N VAL A 258 -4.39 -11.78 -15.60
CA VAL A 258 -4.28 -10.59 -16.47
C VAL A 258 -2.91 -10.51 -17.14
N ARG A 259 -1.82 -10.78 -16.39
CA ARG A 259 -0.46 -10.81 -16.96
C ARG A 259 -0.30 -11.92 -17.99
N ARG A 260 -0.83 -13.12 -17.70
CA ARG A 260 -0.74 -14.28 -18.59
C ARG A 260 -1.43 -14.00 -19.92
N LEU A 261 -2.66 -13.51 -19.88
CA LEU A 261 -3.44 -13.14 -21.07
C LEU A 261 -2.75 -12.03 -21.87
N ALA A 262 -2.31 -10.97 -21.19
CA ALA A 262 -1.56 -9.89 -21.82
C ALA A 262 -0.25 -10.35 -22.46
N ARG A 263 0.49 -11.28 -21.83
CA ARG A 263 1.72 -11.82 -22.39
C ARG A 263 1.47 -12.65 -23.65
N SER A 264 0.33 -13.35 -23.70
CA SER A 264 -0.13 -14.06 -24.89
C SER A 264 -0.47 -13.11 -26.04
N LEU A 265 -1.10 -11.96 -25.75
CA LEU A 265 -1.47 -10.97 -26.77
C LEU A 265 -0.28 -10.13 -27.24
N TRP A 266 0.59 -9.72 -26.32
CA TRP A 266 1.69 -8.80 -26.60
C TRP A 266 3.03 -9.32 -26.04
N PRO A 267 3.57 -10.42 -26.60
CA PRO A 267 4.80 -11.04 -26.11
C PRO A 267 6.04 -10.15 -26.26
N LYS A 268 6.03 -9.12 -27.12
CA LYS A 268 7.14 -8.18 -27.27
C LYS A 268 7.01 -6.94 -26.38
N HIS A 269 5.90 -6.77 -25.64
CA HIS A 269 5.71 -5.62 -24.78
C HIS A 269 6.62 -5.69 -23.55
N LYS A 270 7.42 -4.63 -23.33
CA LYS A 270 8.53 -4.61 -22.35
C LYS A 270 8.05 -4.58 -20.89
N GLN A 271 6.91 -3.95 -20.62
CA GLN A 271 6.40 -3.78 -19.26
C GLN A 271 5.32 -4.81 -18.96
N ALA A 272 5.28 -5.32 -17.73
CA ALA A 272 4.21 -6.25 -17.37
C ALA A 272 2.86 -5.52 -17.27
N ILE A 273 1.88 -5.94 -18.08
CA ILE A 273 0.49 -5.48 -17.95
C ILE A 273 -0.17 -6.21 -16.78
N THR A 274 -0.71 -5.45 -15.82
CA THR A 274 -1.33 -5.99 -14.61
C THR A 274 -2.74 -5.45 -14.46
N ALA A 275 -3.54 -6.01 -13.54
CA ALA A 275 -4.87 -5.47 -13.23
C ALA A 275 -4.87 -3.95 -12.92
N TYR A 276 -3.77 -3.43 -12.33
CA TYR A 276 -3.64 -1.99 -12.06
C TYR A 276 -3.50 -1.14 -13.34
N CYS A 277 -3.12 -1.72 -14.48
CA CYS A 277 -3.07 -1.03 -15.77
C CYS A 277 -4.47 -0.62 -16.24
N LEU A 278 -5.49 -1.46 -16.02
CA LEU A 278 -6.89 -1.12 -16.30
C LEU A 278 -7.33 0.13 -15.53
N ARG A 279 -6.96 0.19 -14.24
CA ARG A 279 -7.17 1.37 -13.40
C ARG A 279 -6.39 2.61 -13.87
N HIS A 280 -5.18 2.43 -14.38
CA HIS A 280 -4.43 3.54 -14.98
C HIS A 280 -5.11 4.06 -16.24
N GLN A 281 -5.65 3.17 -17.08
CA GLN A 281 -6.37 3.52 -18.31
C GLN A 281 -7.68 4.24 -18.00
N TRP A 282 -8.49 3.70 -17.08
CA TRP A 282 -9.71 4.36 -16.62
C TRP A 282 -9.43 5.78 -16.13
N SER A 283 -8.39 5.95 -15.30
CA SER A 283 -7.97 7.29 -14.86
C SER A 283 -7.46 8.19 -15.98
N ALA A 284 -6.89 7.63 -17.04
CA ALA A 284 -6.39 8.40 -18.18
C ALA A 284 -7.57 8.93 -19.01
N ASP A 285 -8.53 8.05 -19.32
CA ASP A 285 -9.77 8.39 -20.01
C ASP A 285 -10.54 9.48 -19.25
N MET A 286 -10.68 9.35 -17.93
CA MET A 286 -11.41 10.35 -17.13
C MET A 286 -10.71 11.71 -17.09
N LYS A 287 -9.37 11.73 -17.10
CA LYS A 287 -8.63 12.99 -17.14
C LYS A 287 -8.72 13.70 -18.48
N LEU A 288 -9.02 12.98 -19.56
CA LEU A 288 -9.28 13.58 -20.87
C LEU A 288 -10.58 14.40 -20.84
N LEU A 289 -11.58 13.99 -20.04
CA LEU A 289 -12.88 14.66 -19.93
C LEU A 289 -12.85 15.93 -19.06
N GLY A 290 -11.77 16.19 -18.33
CA GLY A 290 -11.55 17.48 -17.65
C GLY A 290 -12.03 17.57 -16.19
N ASP A 291 -12.78 16.60 -15.66
CA ASP A 291 -13.21 16.64 -14.25
C ASP A 291 -12.22 15.94 -13.29
N ALA A 292 -11.39 16.79 -12.73
CA ALA A 292 -10.46 16.55 -11.64
C ALA A 292 -11.04 15.73 -10.45
N ASP A 293 -12.20 16.10 -9.95
CA ASP A 293 -12.73 15.56 -8.70
C ASP A 293 -13.46 14.24 -8.96
N SER A 294 -14.19 14.15 -10.07
CA SER A 294 -14.73 12.88 -10.60
C SER A 294 -13.66 11.79 -10.75
N VAL A 295 -12.47 12.13 -11.26
CA VAL A 295 -11.34 11.17 -11.33
C VAL A 295 -10.97 10.65 -9.94
N SER A 296 -10.98 11.53 -8.92
CA SER A 296 -10.61 11.15 -7.55
C SER A 296 -11.71 10.32 -6.90
N GLN A 297 -12.98 10.71 -7.07
CA GLN A 297 -14.17 10.00 -6.60
C GLN A 297 -14.23 8.59 -7.17
N GLY A 298 -14.13 8.42 -8.50
CA GLY A 298 -14.17 7.10 -9.13
C GLY A 298 -12.94 6.23 -8.86
N LEU A 299 -11.78 6.83 -8.55
CA LEU A 299 -10.65 6.11 -7.96
C LEU A 299 -10.80 5.85 -6.45
N GLY A 300 -11.88 6.25 -5.80
CA GLY A 300 -12.07 6.05 -4.36
C GLY A 300 -11.00 6.78 -3.52
N HIS A 301 -10.57 7.97 -3.97
CA HIS A 301 -9.64 8.85 -3.27
C HIS A 301 -10.39 9.99 -2.58
N VAL A 302 -9.93 10.34 -1.37
CA VAL A 302 -10.40 11.53 -0.62
C VAL A 302 -9.48 12.73 -0.80
N SER A 303 -8.46 12.63 -1.65
CA SER A 303 -7.51 13.71 -1.93
C SER A 303 -7.21 13.75 -3.41
N ALA A 304 -7.37 14.92 -4.01
CA ALA A 304 -7.01 15.17 -5.41
C ALA A 304 -5.50 14.96 -5.68
N LYS A 305 -4.64 15.04 -4.65
CA LYS A 305 -3.18 14.87 -4.81
C LYS A 305 -2.81 13.46 -5.27
N THR A 306 -3.55 12.43 -4.85
CA THR A 306 -3.20 11.04 -5.14
C THR A 306 -3.47 10.63 -6.59
N ARG A 307 -4.37 11.33 -7.30
CA ARG A 307 -4.69 11.05 -8.71
C ARG A 307 -3.51 11.26 -9.66
N ARG A 308 -2.53 12.10 -9.28
CA ARG A 308 -1.30 12.37 -10.06
C ARG A 308 -0.46 11.10 -10.31
N ASN A 309 -0.60 10.10 -9.43
CA ASN A 309 0.11 8.82 -9.55
C ASN A 309 -0.48 7.87 -10.61
N TYR A 310 -1.68 8.17 -11.12
CA TYR A 310 -2.39 7.34 -12.09
C TYR A 310 -2.14 7.79 -13.54
N GLY A 311 -2.78 7.14 -14.53
CA GLY A 311 -2.59 7.45 -15.96
C GLY A 311 -2.87 8.93 -16.26
N GLN A 312 -2.26 9.47 -17.31
CA GLN A 312 -2.42 10.89 -17.70
C GLN A 312 -3.37 11.02 -18.90
N ALA A 313 -3.94 12.21 -19.13
CA ALA A 313 -4.91 12.43 -20.21
C ALA A 313 -4.37 12.03 -21.61
N ASN A 314 -3.08 12.28 -21.88
CA ASN A 314 -2.43 11.86 -23.13
C ASN A 314 -2.21 10.34 -23.26
N GLN A 315 -2.54 9.56 -22.23
CA GLN A 315 -2.54 8.10 -22.24
C GLN A 315 -3.97 7.53 -22.33
N ALA A 316 -4.98 8.39 -22.49
CA ALA A 316 -6.36 7.96 -22.70
C ALA A 316 -6.45 7.10 -23.98
N SER A 317 -7.43 6.20 -24.03
CA SER A 317 -7.68 5.44 -25.25
C SER A 317 -8.11 6.43 -26.34
N SER A 318 -7.36 6.46 -27.45
CA SER A 318 -7.69 7.31 -28.60
C SER A 318 -8.93 6.83 -29.35
N ARG A 319 -9.32 5.55 -29.18
CA ARG A 319 -10.41 4.92 -29.93
C ARG A 319 -11.69 4.81 -29.12
N HIS A 320 -11.60 4.33 -27.88
CA HIS A 320 -12.74 4.10 -27.01
C HIS A 320 -12.43 4.60 -25.60
N ALA A 321 -12.29 5.92 -25.43
CA ALA A 321 -12.23 6.53 -24.11
C ALA A 321 -13.59 6.36 -23.41
N LEU A 322 -13.57 5.87 -22.17
CA LEU A 322 -14.79 5.75 -21.36
C LEU A 322 -15.39 7.12 -21.04
N ARG A 323 -16.72 7.19 -20.96
CA ARG A 323 -17.48 8.40 -20.63
C ARG A 323 -18.64 8.10 -19.65
N PRO A 324 -18.35 7.89 -18.35
CA PRO A 324 -19.39 7.83 -17.33
C PRO A 324 -20.25 9.09 -17.38
N ILE A 325 -21.54 8.91 -17.16
CA ILE A 325 -22.52 10.00 -17.07
C ILE A 325 -22.63 10.55 -15.65
N ALA A 326 -22.30 9.74 -14.65
CA ALA A 326 -22.26 10.14 -13.24
C ALA A 326 -21.17 9.38 -12.48
N ILE A 327 -20.53 10.08 -11.55
CA ILE A 327 -19.60 9.50 -10.57
C ILE A 327 -19.93 10.12 -9.22
N GLU A 328 -20.21 9.28 -8.24
CA GLU A 328 -20.55 9.72 -6.89
C GLU A 328 -19.66 9.01 -5.88
N ALA A 329 -19.29 9.71 -4.81
CA ALA A 329 -18.58 9.10 -3.70
C ALA A 329 -19.03 9.70 -2.38
N GLU A 330 -19.01 8.89 -1.33
CA GLU A 330 -19.59 9.24 -0.03
C GLU A 330 -18.88 10.43 0.65
N ARG A 331 -17.56 10.55 0.52
CA ARG A 331 -16.79 11.64 1.14
C ARG A 331 -16.42 12.71 0.12
N PRO A 332 -16.37 13.99 0.51
CA PRO A 332 -15.87 15.05 -0.36
C PRO A 332 -14.38 14.85 -0.70
N VAL A 333 -13.98 15.25 -1.90
CA VAL A 333 -12.57 15.22 -2.33
C VAL A 333 -11.87 16.45 -1.81
N ARG A 334 -10.79 16.26 -1.04
CA ARG A 334 -9.95 17.37 -0.59
C ARG A 334 -9.10 17.91 -1.76
N PRO A 335 -9.08 19.24 -1.97
CA PRO A 335 -8.37 19.84 -3.09
C PRO A 335 -6.85 19.63 -2.96
N ALA A 336 -6.13 19.66 -4.09
CA ALA A 336 -4.71 19.32 -4.13
C ALA A 336 -3.82 20.32 -3.36
N ASN A 337 -4.32 21.55 -3.16
CA ASN A 337 -3.63 22.65 -2.48
C ASN A 337 -4.12 22.88 -1.05
N ALA A 338 -4.99 22.03 -0.50
CA ALA A 338 -5.31 22.10 0.91
C ALA A 338 -4.03 21.91 1.72
N LYS A 339 -3.61 22.95 2.46
CA LYS A 339 -2.61 22.79 3.52
C LYS A 339 -3.15 21.69 4.41
N VAL A 340 -2.44 20.56 4.47
CA VAL A 340 -2.72 19.55 5.47
C VAL A 340 -2.47 20.26 6.79
N SER A 341 -3.52 20.58 7.54
CA SER A 341 -3.36 20.84 8.96
C SER A 341 -2.67 19.59 9.49
N LEU A 342 -1.41 19.75 9.89
CA LEU A 342 -0.72 18.78 10.70
C LEU A 342 -1.49 18.74 12.02
N HIS A 343 -2.59 18.00 12.07
CA HIS A 343 -3.10 17.48 13.33
C HIS A 343 -2.09 16.42 13.77
N ARG A 344 -0.96 16.92 14.27
CA ARG A 344 -0.21 16.29 15.34
C ARG A 344 -1.25 16.13 16.44
N ALA A 345 -1.52 14.89 16.85
CA ALA A 345 -2.36 14.62 17.99
C ALA A 345 -1.68 15.26 19.21
N ALA A 346 -2.02 16.52 19.48
CA ALA A 346 -1.85 17.10 20.79
C ALA A 346 -2.99 16.54 21.63
N SER A 347 -2.66 15.68 22.58
CA SER A 347 -3.56 15.35 23.68
C SER A 347 -3.99 16.65 24.34
N SER A 348 -5.21 17.10 24.05
CA SER A 348 -5.90 18.05 24.89
C SER A 348 -6.30 17.30 26.16
N LYS A 349 -5.52 17.49 27.23
CA LYS A 349 -6.02 17.30 28.59
C LYS A 349 -7.21 18.23 28.75
N VAL A 350 -8.40 17.66 28.81
CA VAL A 350 -9.56 18.33 29.37
C VAL A 350 -9.40 18.19 30.88
N SER A 351 -8.97 19.28 31.51
CA SER A 351 -9.26 19.51 32.92
C SER A 351 -10.70 20.01 33.00
N THR A 352 -11.53 19.30 33.74
CA THR A 352 -12.83 19.76 34.22
C THR A 352 -12.91 19.42 35.71
N PRO A 353 -13.69 20.18 36.47
CA PRO A 353 -13.23 21.13 37.48
C PRO A 353 -12.66 20.52 38.76
#